data_AF-A0AA40W5F9-F1
#
_entry.id   AF-A0AA40W5F9-F1
#
_cell.length_a   1.000
_cell.length_b   1.000
_cell.length_c   1.000
_cell.angle_alpha   90.00
_cell.angle_beta   90.00
_cell.angle_gamma   90.00
#
_symmetry.space_group_name_H-M   'P 1'
#
loop_
_entity.id
_entity.type
_entity.pdbx_description
1 polymer ?
#
loop_
_entity_poly.entity_id
_entity_poly.type
_entity_poly.pdbx_seq_one_letter_code
_entity_poly.pdbx_strand_id
1 'polypeptide(L)'
;MAILPSILVALLGILPIATMTVGGGSALFYLIFSLCLVRCFAREGGWQATWRDLKDYKWVIAALLVSFCAIGLSQYAHGITHGPSLERGLRISLGFPIILGALLSINPAALRNASWGILIAGWASACIVFWLVFPAWNRPNTPQYNAVTYSNLMLLWLFITFCSMGWQLTKHPRLEKSVKALTVIVVFAGFVLTQTRTGWMAIPLFLFLAMWLFGHLRHPFRAFGLLIAGVAILVAIGSTNQALRTRVEQGINEFQACQGANATEDTSVCIRLQLWRATSEMIEAEPIFGLGGTARFVPELEARVATGVVSPFVAQDFGEPHNDMLQMLASYGLLGGLALTLLYFVPAGIFLRRMTATNPEPVRVAAAMGTALTLGFAIFGLTELMFRSMHNISLYVTLLAWLLVLSDKKRSAYA
;
A
#
# COMPACT_ATOMS: atom_id res chain seq x y z
N MET A 1 22.27 -7.43 -24.41
CA MET A 1 21.51 -7.90 -23.23
C MET A 1 22.19 -7.61 -21.88
N ALA A 2 23.51 -7.47 -21.80
CA ALA A 2 24.22 -7.27 -20.51
C ALA A 2 23.80 -6.01 -19.72
N ILE A 3 23.29 -4.98 -20.40
CA ILE A 3 22.88 -3.68 -19.79
C ILE A 3 21.45 -3.74 -19.20
N LEU A 4 20.62 -4.68 -19.66
CA LEU A 4 19.20 -4.75 -19.32
C LEU A 4 18.93 -4.87 -17.79
N PRO A 5 19.69 -5.67 -17.01
CA PRO A 5 19.53 -5.70 -15.55
C PRO A 5 19.73 -4.34 -14.88
N SER A 6 20.74 -3.57 -15.31
CA SER A 6 21.02 -2.24 -14.76
C SER A 6 19.92 -1.24 -15.10
N ILE A 7 19.38 -1.30 -16.32
CA ILE A 7 18.21 -0.49 -16.73
C ILE A 7 17.00 -0.82 -15.85
N LEU A 8 16.71 -2.11 -15.64
CA LEU A 8 15.60 -2.53 -14.78
C LEU A 8 15.77 -2.02 -13.34
N VAL A 9 16.97 -2.11 -12.76
CA VAL A 9 17.26 -1.56 -11.42
C VAL A 9 17.01 -0.05 -11.36
N ALA A 10 17.45 0.69 -12.38
CA ALA A 10 17.21 2.14 -12.45
C ALA A 10 15.72 2.46 -12.57
N LEU A 11 14.98 1.76 -13.43
CA LEU A 11 13.54 1.95 -13.59
C LEU A 11 12.75 1.61 -12.32
N LEU A 12 13.14 0.56 -11.59
CA LEU A 12 12.59 0.23 -10.27
C LEU A 12 12.76 1.41 -9.29
N GLY A 13 13.91 2.07 -9.32
CA GLY A 13 14.16 3.27 -8.51
C GLY A 13 13.41 4.51 -8.97
N ILE A 14 13.22 4.68 -10.29
CA ILE A 14 12.49 5.83 -10.87
C ILE A 14 10.99 5.73 -10.57
N LEU A 15 10.41 4.52 -10.48
CA LEU A 15 8.97 4.33 -10.32
C LEU A 15 8.39 5.05 -9.09
N PRO A 16 8.92 4.89 -7.87
CA PRO A 16 8.50 5.66 -6.69
C PRO A 16 8.59 7.18 -6.90
N ILE A 17 9.65 7.67 -7.56
CA ILE A 17 9.84 9.10 -7.83
C ILE A 17 8.73 9.61 -8.76
N ALA A 18 8.49 8.90 -9.86
CA ALA A 18 7.48 9.26 -10.85
C ALA A 18 6.07 9.25 -10.23
N THR A 19 5.78 8.31 -9.32
CA THR A 19 4.49 8.28 -8.62
C THR A 19 4.26 9.51 -7.74
N MET A 20 5.30 10.07 -7.11
CA MET A 20 5.16 11.24 -6.23
C MET A 20 5.18 12.59 -6.97
N THR A 21 5.55 12.63 -8.25
CA THR A 21 5.89 13.88 -8.96
C THR A 21 5.04 14.14 -10.20
N VAL A 22 5.24 13.36 -11.27
CA VAL A 22 4.78 13.70 -12.64
C VAL A 22 3.63 12.85 -13.18
N GLY A 23 3.07 11.92 -12.40
CA GLY A 23 1.87 11.18 -12.79
C GLY A 23 2.05 10.16 -13.93
N GLY A 24 3.25 10.01 -14.49
CA GLY A 24 3.56 9.09 -15.61
C GLY A 24 3.74 7.61 -15.22
N GLY A 25 3.20 7.18 -14.08
CA GLY A 25 3.48 5.85 -13.52
C GLY A 25 3.01 4.69 -14.39
N SER A 26 1.98 4.88 -15.23
CA SER A 26 1.42 3.81 -16.07
C SER A 26 2.32 3.51 -17.27
N ALA A 27 2.79 4.54 -17.97
CA ALA A 27 3.75 4.36 -19.06
C ALA A 27 5.05 3.71 -18.56
N LEU A 28 5.54 4.17 -17.41
CA LEU A 28 6.72 3.59 -16.77
C LEU A 28 6.51 2.13 -16.36
N PHE A 29 5.33 1.79 -15.83
CA PHE A 29 4.98 0.40 -15.53
C PHE A 29 4.99 -0.47 -16.79
N TYR A 30 4.38 -0.02 -17.90
CA TYR A 30 4.38 -0.78 -19.15
C TYR A 30 5.79 -0.95 -19.73
N LEU A 31 6.66 0.04 -19.58
CA LEU A 31 8.07 -0.07 -19.93
C LEU A 31 8.79 -1.13 -19.07
N ILE A 32 8.62 -1.07 -17.74
CA ILE A 32 9.18 -2.07 -16.81
C ILE A 32 8.67 -3.46 -17.17
N PHE A 33 7.35 -3.61 -17.35
CA PHE A 33 6.71 -4.87 -17.70
C PHE A 33 7.27 -5.45 -19.00
N SER A 34 7.37 -4.64 -20.05
CA SER A 34 7.88 -5.08 -21.36
C SER A 34 9.35 -5.50 -21.29
N LEU A 35 10.19 -4.75 -20.58
CA LEU A 35 11.60 -5.10 -20.37
C LEU A 35 11.77 -6.35 -19.49
N CYS A 36 10.93 -6.51 -18.47
CA CYS A 36 10.87 -7.74 -17.66
C CYS A 36 10.45 -8.94 -18.51
N LEU A 37 9.45 -8.79 -19.37
CA LEU A 37 9.01 -9.84 -20.29
C LEU A 37 10.16 -10.27 -21.21
N VAL A 38 10.84 -9.31 -21.86
CA VAL A 38 12.04 -9.58 -22.66
C VAL A 38 13.09 -10.32 -21.84
N ARG A 39 13.37 -9.88 -20.61
CA ARG A 39 14.35 -10.52 -19.72
C ARG A 39 13.98 -11.96 -19.36
N CYS A 40 12.69 -12.26 -19.15
CA CYS A 40 12.20 -13.62 -18.86
C CYS A 40 12.50 -14.61 -19.99
N PHE A 41 12.51 -14.16 -21.25
CA PHE A 41 12.88 -14.98 -22.41
C PHE A 41 14.39 -14.95 -22.70
N ALA A 42 15.04 -13.81 -22.50
CA ALA A 42 16.42 -13.56 -22.89
C ALA A 42 17.47 -14.03 -21.86
N ARG A 43 17.06 -14.47 -20.67
CA ARG A 43 17.97 -14.99 -19.63
C ARG A 43 18.55 -16.35 -19.98
N GLU A 44 19.63 -16.72 -19.31
CA GLU A 44 20.22 -18.05 -19.43
C GLU A 44 19.18 -19.13 -19.04
N GLY A 45 19.03 -20.14 -19.89
CA GLY A 45 17.95 -21.13 -19.79
C GLY A 45 16.55 -20.64 -20.20
N GLY A 46 16.45 -19.39 -20.70
CA GLY A 46 15.25 -18.80 -21.29
C GLY A 46 14.01 -18.81 -20.40
N TRP A 47 12.84 -18.91 -21.04
CA TRP A 47 11.55 -18.98 -20.36
C TRP A 47 11.41 -20.20 -19.44
N GLN A 48 11.99 -21.35 -19.81
CA GLN A 48 11.93 -22.56 -18.99
C GLN A 48 12.58 -22.35 -17.63
N ALA A 49 13.72 -21.64 -17.59
CA ALA A 49 14.34 -21.28 -16.33
C ALA A 49 13.45 -20.32 -15.53
N THR A 50 12.84 -19.31 -16.17
CA THR A 50 11.89 -18.39 -15.51
C THR A 50 10.74 -19.14 -14.87
N TRP A 51 10.13 -20.05 -15.62
CA TRP A 51 9.04 -20.89 -15.14
C TRP A 51 9.46 -21.74 -13.95
N ARG A 52 10.67 -22.34 -14.00
CA ARG A 52 11.21 -23.13 -12.90
C ARG A 52 11.34 -22.31 -11.62
N ASP A 53 11.87 -21.09 -11.69
CA ASP A 53 12.04 -20.23 -10.51
C ASP A 53 10.68 -19.75 -9.97
N LEU A 54 9.71 -19.47 -10.84
CA LEU A 54 8.37 -19.05 -10.43
C LEU A 54 7.58 -20.15 -9.71
N LYS A 55 7.94 -21.44 -9.87
CA LYS A 55 7.26 -22.55 -9.17
C LYS A 55 7.35 -22.42 -7.65
N ASP A 56 8.43 -21.85 -7.12
CA ASP A 56 8.59 -21.59 -5.68
C ASP A 56 7.59 -20.54 -5.16
N TYR A 57 7.00 -19.76 -6.06
CA TYR A 57 6.09 -18.66 -5.78
C TYR A 57 4.64 -18.92 -6.23
N LYS A 58 4.33 -20.16 -6.66
CA LYS A 58 3.01 -20.53 -7.23
C LYS A 58 1.81 -20.13 -6.37
N TRP A 59 1.93 -20.19 -5.04
CA TRP A 59 0.84 -19.85 -4.13
C TRP A 59 0.57 -18.35 -4.06
N VAL A 60 1.62 -17.51 -4.14
CA VAL A 60 1.46 -16.06 -4.23
C VAL A 60 0.86 -15.69 -5.58
N ILE A 61 1.35 -16.30 -6.66
CA ILE A 61 0.83 -16.06 -8.01
C ILE A 61 -0.64 -16.46 -8.10
N ALA A 62 -1.01 -17.62 -7.56
CA ALA A 62 -2.41 -18.08 -7.52
C ALA A 62 -3.29 -17.13 -6.68
N ALA A 63 -2.80 -16.66 -5.53
CA ALA A 63 -3.52 -15.71 -4.70
C ALA A 63 -3.78 -14.37 -5.42
N LEU A 64 -2.79 -13.86 -6.16
CA LEU A 64 -2.91 -12.60 -6.91
C LEU A 64 -3.77 -12.75 -8.17
N LEU A 65 -3.83 -13.94 -8.77
CA LEU A 65 -4.71 -14.25 -9.91
C LEU A 65 -6.19 -14.08 -9.55
N VAL A 66 -6.56 -14.29 -8.27
CA VAL A 66 -7.93 -14.10 -7.79
C VAL A 66 -8.43 -12.69 -8.07
N SER A 67 -7.56 -11.67 -8.10
CA SER A 67 -7.96 -10.29 -8.45
C SER A 67 -8.50 -10.18 -9.88
N PHE A 68 -7.85 -10.79 -10.88
CA PHE A 68 -8.36 -10.78 -12.25
C PHE A 68 -9.62 -11.63 -12.38
N CYS A 69 -9.66 -12.81 -11.73
CA CYS A 69 -10.85 -13.67 -11.74
C CYS A 69 -12.07 -12.97 -11.11
N ALA A 70 -11.91 -12.30 -9.97
CA ALA A 70 -12.99 -11.56 -9.30
C ALA A 70 -13.59 -10.49 -10.21
N ILE A 71 -12.73 -9.68 -10.83
CA ILE A 71 -13.17 -8.61 -11.73
C ILE A 71 -13.83 -9.18 -12.98
N GLY A 72 -13.22 -10.19 -13.61
CA GLY A 72 -13.74 -10.81 -14.82
C GLY A 72 -15.08 -11.52 -14.62
N LEU A 73 -15.21 -12.30 -13.54
CA LEU A 73 -16.45 -13.00 -13.20
C LEU A 73 -17.58 -12.03 -12.85
N SER A 74 -17.27 -11.00 -12.07
CA SER A 74 -18.21 -9.92 -11.73
C SER A 74 -18.73 -9.22 -13.00
N GLN A 75 -17.82 -8.78 -13.88
CA GLN A 75 -18.22 -8.15 -15.15
C GLN A 75 -19.04 -9.08 -16.05
N TYR A 76 -18.63 -10.34 -16.17
CA TYR A 76 -19.34 -11.34 -16.95
C TYR A 76 -20.77 -11.58 -16.43
N ALA A 77 -20.94 -11.69 -15.10
CA ALA A 77 -22.24 -11.91 -14.48
C ALA A 77 -23.24 -10.77 -14.75
N HIS A 78 -22.75 -9.53 -14.89
CA HIS A 78 -23.58 -8.37 -15.23
C HIS A 78 -23.65 -8.07 -16.73
N GLY A 79 -23.01 -8.86 -17.59
CA GLY A 79 -22.98 -8.61 -19.04
C GLY A 79 -22.30 -7.28 -19.41
N ILE A 80 -21.42 -6.77 -18.55
CA ILE A 80 -20.70 -5.50 -18.77
C ILE A 80 -19.23 -5.74 -19.08
N THR A 81 -18.62 -4.81 -19.80
CA THR A 81 -17.17 -4.80 -20.03
C THR A 81 -16.59 -3.45 -19.66
N HIS A 82 -15.83 -3.40 -18.58
CA HIS A 82 -15.15 -2.21 -18.11
C HIS A 82 -13.62 -2.42 -18.18
N GLY A 83 -13.03 -1.98 -19.29
CA GLY A 83 -11.61 -2.13 -19.63
C GLY A 83 -10.66 -1.69 -18.51
N PRO A 84 -10.82 -0.50 -17.90
CA PRO A 84 -9.93 -0.05 -16.82
C PRO A 84 -9.95 -0.99 -15.61
N SER A 85 -11.10 -1.59 -15.26
CA SER A 85 -11.14 -2.57 -14.17
C SER A 85 -10.37 -3.84 -14.51
N LEU A 86 -10.52 -4.36 -15.73
CA LEU A 86 -9.77 -5.54 -16.19
C LEU A 86 -8.25 -5.26 -16.18
N GLU A 87 -7.85 -4.06 -16.61
CA GLU A 87 -6.46 -3.61 -16.55
C GLU A 87 -5.89 -3.67 -15.12
N ARG A 88 -6.65 -3.27 -14.10
CA ARG A 88 -6.24 -3.40 -12.68
C ARG A 88 -5.94 -4.86 -12.33
N GLY A 89 -6.86 -5.75 -12.68
CA GLY A 89 -6.72 -7.18 -12.45
C GLY A 89 -5.50 -7.76 -13.16
N LEU A 90 -5.25 -7.35 -14.40
CA LEU A 90 -4.09 -7.79 -15.20
C LEU A 90 -2.76 -7.25 -14.67
N ARG A 91 -2.70 -5.99 -14.23
CA ARG A 91 -1.50 -5.41 -13.61
C ARG A 91 -1.09 -6.22 -12.37
N ILE A 92 -2.05 -6.67 -11.56
CA ILE A 92 -1.79 -7.53 -10.40
C ILE A 92 -1.43 -8.95 -10.83
N SER A 93 -2.27 -9.58 -11.65
CA SER A 93 -2.21 -11.03 -11.92
C SER A 93 -1.12 -11.43 -12.92
N LEU A 94 -0.90 -10.63 -13.96
CA LEU A 94 0.15 -10.86 -14.96
C LEU A 94 1.40 -10.02 -14.72
N GLY A 95 1.22 -8.77 -14.26
CA GLY A 95 2.36 -7.89 -13.97
C GLY A 95 3.27 -8.48 -12.89
N PHE A 96 2.70 -9.00 -11.80
CA PHE A 96 3.46 -9.58 -10.70
C PHE A 96 4.39 -10.74 -11.13
N PRO A 97 3.89 -11.87 -11.72
CA PRO A 97 4.76 -13.00 -12.05
C PRO A 97 5.82 -12.65 -13.11
N ILE A 98 5.51 -11.77 -14.06
CA ILE A 98 6.47 -11.36 -15.10
C ILE A 98 7.59 -10.50 -14.49
N ILE A 99 7.25 -9.52 -13.65
CA ILE A 99 8.26 -8.72 -12.95
C ILE A 99 9.08 -9.61 -12.01
N LEU A 100 8.43 -10.45 -11.20
CA LEU A 100 9.09 -11.39 -10.30
C LEU A 100 10.09 -12.30 -11.03
N GLY A 101 9.67 -12.93 -12.14
CA GLY A 101 10.50 -13.84 -12.93
C GLY A 101 11.75 -13.17 -13.51
N ALA A 102 11.62 -11.91 -13.93
CA ALA A 102 12.75 -11.12 -14.42
C ALA A 102 13.71 -10.76 -13.28
N LEU A 103 13.19 -10.27 -12.14
CA LEU A 103 14.02 -9.88 -10.99
C LEU A 103 14.72 -11.07 -10.33
N LEU A 104 14.13 -12.28 -10.37
CA LEU A 104 14.77 -13.53 -9.93
C LEU A 104 16.05 -13.86 -10.71
N SER A 105 16.24 -13.28 -11.89
CA SER A 105 17.45 -13.46 -12.71
C SER A 105 18.52 -12.37 -12.53
N ILE A 106 18.28 -11.36 -11.68
CA ILE A 106 19.19 -10.23 -11.46
C ILE A 106 19.87 -10.38 -10.09
N ASN A 107 21.15 -10.04 -10.00
CA ASN A 107 21.91 -10.11 -8.74
C ASN A 107 21.20 -9.30 -7.63
N PRO A 108 20.92 -9.90 -6.45
CA PRO A 108 20.31 -9.20 -5.33
C PRO A 108 21.05 -7.93 -4.90
N ALA A 109 22.38 -7.91 -4.92
CA ALA A 109 23.17 -6.72 -4.58
C ALA A 109 22.89 -5.55 -5.54
N ALA A 110 22.72 -5.83 -6.83
CA ALA A 110 22.31 -4.82 -7.81
C ALA A 110 20.89 -4.32 -7.53
N LEU A 111 19.95 -5.24 -7.25
CA LEU A 111 18.55 -4.89 -6.93
C LEU A 111 18.42 -4.03 -5.68
N ARG A 112 19.30 -4.19 -4.67
CA ARG A 112 19.28 -3.34 -3.48
C ARG A 112 19.51 -1.87 -3.82
N ASN A 113 20.24 -1.54 -4.89
CA ASN A 113 20.45 -0.15 -5.31
C ASN A 113 19.16 0.57 -5.72
N ALA A 114 18.10 -0.15 -6.07
CA ALA A 114 16.79 0.47 -6.32
C ALA A 114 16.24 1.21 -5.08
N SER A 115 16.72 0.91 -3.87
CA SER A 115 16.32 1.64 -2.67
C SER A 115 16.74 3.11 -2.70
N TRP A 116 17.78 3.49 -3.46
CA TRP A 116 18.10 4.92 -3.67
C TRP A 116 16.95 5.69 -4.31
N GLY A 117 16.18 5.04 -5.18
CA GLY A 117 14.97 5.61 -5.76
C GLY A 117 13.90 5.92 -4.71
N ILE A 118 13.76 5.06 -3.70
CA ILE A 118 12.84 5.29 -2.55
C ILE A 118 13.30 6.51 -1.73
N LEU A 119 14.61 6.66 -1.49
CA LEU A 119 15.15 7.83 -0.80
C LEU A 119 14.86 9.12 -1.59
N ILE A 120 15.12 9.11 -2.90
CA ILE A 120 14.88 10.27 -3.77
C ILE A 120 13.37 10.58 -3.84
N ALA A 121 12.51 9.57 -3.90
CA ALA A 121 11.06 9.75 -3.85
C ALA A 121 10.62 10.40 -2.52
N GLY A 122 11.22 9.96 -1.40
CA GLY A 122 11.05 10.58 -0.10
C GLY A 122 11.42 12.07 -0.12
N TRP A 123 12.63 12.41 -0.57
CA TRP A 123 13.06 13.81 -0.70
C TRP A 123 12.17 14.64 -1.61
N ALA A 124 11.91 14.16 -2.83
CA ALA A 124 11.04 14.85 -3.78
C ALA A 124 9.67 15.12 -3.15
N SER A 125 9.11 14.13 -2.46
CA SER A 125 7.81 14.27 -1.83
C SER A 125 7.80 15.28 -0.67
N ALA A 126 8.83 15.29 0.17
CA ALA A 126 8.98 16.24 1.27
C ALA A 126 9.20 17.67 0.74
N CYS A 127 10.03 17.85 -0.28
CA CYS A 127 10.24 19.15 -0.92
C CYS A 127 8.95 19.73 -1.50
N ILE A 128 8.14 18.89 -2.17
CA ILE A 128 6.82 19.30 -2.68
C ILE A 128 5.91 19.73 -1.53
N VAL A 129 5.85 18.97 -0.43
CA VAL A 129 5.02 19.33 0.72
C VAL A 129 5.49 20.64 1.36
N PHE A 130 6.79 20.82 1.58
CA PHE A 130 7.33 22.07 2.12
C PHE A 130 6.99 23.27 1.23
N TRP A 131 7.13 23.11 -0.09
CA TRP A 131 6.75 24.14 -1.05
C TRP A 131 5.27 24.52 -0.95
N LEU A 132 4.38 23.53 -0.83
CA LEU A 132 2.94 23.75 -0.76
C LEU A 132 2.48 24.32 0.60
N VAL A 133 3.15 23.97 1.69
CA VAL A 133 2.74 24.34 3.05
C VAL A 133 3.30 25.69 3.48
N PHE A 134 4.57 26.01 3.21
CA PHE A 134 5.20 27.21 3.74
C PHE A 134 4.53 28.56 3.40
N PRO A 135 3.85 28.73 2.26
CA PRO A 135 3.14 29.99 1.98
C PRO A 135 2.00 30.31 2.96
N ALA A 136 1.32 29.29 3.50
CA ALA A 136 0.05 29.50 4.23
C ALA A 136 -0.16 28.59 5.45
N TRP A 137 0.74 27.66 5.73
CA TRP A 137 0.63 26.64 6.80
C TRP A 137 -0.65 25.80 6.76
N ASN A 138 -1.31 25.77 5.61
CA ASN A 138 -2.52 25.01 5.35
C ASN A 138 -2.19 23.59 4.89
N ARG A 139 -3.19 22.70 5.00
CA ARG A 139 -3.10 21.35 4.46
C ARG A 139 -2.77 21.40 2.95
N PRO A 140 -1.69 20.73 2.49
CA PRO A 140 -1.26 20.83 1.11
C PRO A 140 -2.24 20.12 0.17
N ASN A 141 -2.51 20.74 -0.98
CA ASN A 141 -3.13 20.05 -2.10
C ASN A 141 -2.03 19.39 -2.95
N THR A 142 -1.77 18.11 -2.68
CA THR A 142 -0.64 17.38 -3.27
C THR A 142 -0.87 17.01 -4.73
N PRO A 143 0.21 16.90 -5.54
CA PRO A 143 0.09 16.45 -6.92
C PRO A 143 -0.28 14.96 -6.97
N GLN A 144 -1.06 14.57 -7.98
CA GLN A 144 -1.43 13.17 -8.33
C GLN A 144 -2.32 12.42 -7.33
N TYR A 145 -2.19 12.72 -6.05
CA TYR A 145 -2.91 12.08 -4.96
C TYR A 145 -3.55 13.14 -4.08
N ASN A 146 -4.63 12.77 -3.41
CA ASN A 146 -5.06 13.54 -2.25
C ASN A 146 -3.99 13.48 -1.15
N ALA A 147 -4.05 14.41 -0.20
CA ALA A 147 -3.06 14.51 0.86
C ALA A 147 -2.93 13.21 1.69
N VAL A 148 -4.01 12.41 1.79
CA VAL A 148 -4.04 11.15 2.56
C VAL A 148 -3.20 10.07 1.89
N THR A 149 -3.46 9.76 0.62
CA THR A 149 -2.68 8.77 -0.12
C THR A 149 -1.22 9.22 -0.24
N TYR A 150 -0.99 10.51 -0.49
CA TYR A 150 0.36 11.06 -0.59
C TYR A 150 1.15 10.88 0.72
N SER A 151 0.55 11.22 1.86
CA SER A 151 1.21 11.09 3.18
C SER A 151 1.42 9.64 3.60
N ASN A 152 0.48 8.74 3.27
CA ASN A 152 0.63 7.30 3.49
C ASN A 152 1.85 6.74 2.74
N LEU A 153 2.04 7.15 1.48
CA LEU A 153 3.23 6.77 0.71
C LEU A 153 4.52 7.39 1.27
N MET A 154 4.49 8.66 1.70
CA MET A 154 5.64 9.28 2.39
C MET A 154 6.06 8.48 3.63
N LEU A 155 5.10 8.06 4.45
CA LEU A 155 5.37 7.27 5.65
C LEU A 155 5.95 5.88 5.29
N LEU A 156 5.49 5.28 4.20
CA LEU A 156 6.07 4.04 3.68
C LEU A 156 7.52 4.25 3.18
N TRP A 157 7.81 5.33 2.45
CA TRP A 157 9.17 5.67 2.00
C TRP A 157 10.12 5.91 3.15
N LEU A 158 9.65 6.61 4.17
CA LEU A 158 10.37 6.79 5.43
C LEU A 158 10.73 5.44 6.04
N PHE A 159 9.76 4.54 6.19
CA PHE A 159 9.99 3.25 6.85
C PHE A 159 10.90 2.32 6.03
N ILE A 160 10.73 2.28 4.71
CA ILE A 160 11.62 1.52 3.81
C ILE A 160 13.04 2.09 3.88
N THR A 161 13.20 3.42 3.87
CA THR A 161 14.50 4.07 4.03
C THR A 161 15.14 3.74 5.37
N PHE A 162 14.36 3.76 6.46
CA PHE A 162 14.81 3.37 7.79
C PHE A 162 15.29 1.91 7.83
N CYS A 163 14.50 0.96 7.32
CA CYS A 163 14.89 -0.45 7.25
C CYS A 163 16.17 -0.64 6.42
N SER A 164 16.36 0.16 5.35
CA SER A 164 17.53 0.07 4.48
C SER A 164 18.86 0.37 5.20
N MET A 165 18.83 0.89 6.43
CA MET A 165 20.02 1.03 7.28
C MET A 165 20.66 -0.32 7.65
N GLY A 166 19.91 -1.42 7.58
CA GLY A 166 20.40 -2.78 7.82
C GLY A 166 21.15 -3.41 6.64
N TRP A 167 21.37 -2.66 5.56
CA TRP A 167 22.33 -3.04 4.51
C TRP A 167 23.18 -1.85 4.07
N GLN A 168 24.34 -2.15 3.48
CA GLN A 168 25.29 -1.18 2.95
C GLN A 168 25.32 -1.28 1.41
N LEU A 169 25.27 -0.13 0.74
CA LEU A 169 25.25 -0.01 -0.73
C LEU A 169 26.51 0.65 -1.28
N THR A 170 27.20 1.45 -0.46
CA THR A 170 28.37 2.24 -0.85
C THR A 170 29.60 1.82 -0.08
N LYS A 171 30.78 2.28 -0.53
CA LYS A 171 32.04 2.10 0.21
C LYS A 171 32.14 2.97 1.48
N HIS A 172 31.23 3.93 1.66
CA HIS A 172 31.27 4.93 2.75
C HIS A 172 30.09 4.75 3.72
N PRO A 173 30.15 3.77 4.65
CA PRO A 173 29.00 3.37 5.47
C PRO A 173 28.48 4.48 6.38
N ARG A 174 29.37 5.35 6.90
CA ARG A 174 28.98 6.47 7.76
C ARG A 174 28.16 7.50 7.00
N LEU A 175 28.63 7.92 5.83
CA LEU A 175 27.93 8.89 4.98
C LEU A 175 26.58 8.34 4.53
N GLU A 176 26.53 7.08 4.09
CA GLU A 176 25.29 6.43 3.68
C GLU A 176 24.26 6.38 4.81
N LYS A 177 24.67 5.99 6.02
CA LYS A 177 23.78 5.99 7.19
C LYS A 177 23.30 7.40 7.55
N SER A 178 24.17 8.41 7.49
CA SER A 178 23.79 9.81 7.73
C SER A 178 22.77 10.31 6.70
N VAL A 179 22.96 10.01 5.41
CA VAL A 179 22.01 10.37 4.34
C VAL A 179 20.65 9.68 4.56
N LYS A 180 20.65 8.38 4.87
CA LYS A 180 19.41 7.65 5.21
C LYS A 180 18.71 8.24 6.43
N ALA A 181 19.45 8.56 7.49
CA ALA A 181 18.90 9.15 8.71
C ALA A 181 18.31 10.55 8.46
N LEU A 182 19.02 11.40 7.73
CA LEU A 182 18.52 12.71 7.33
C LEU A 182 17.24 12.60 6.49
N THR A 183 17.21 11.64 5.55
CA THR A 183 16.03 11.35 4.73
C THR A 183 14.84 10.98 5.61
N VAL A 184 15.01 10.09 6.59
CA VAL A 184 13.95 9.72 7.54
C VAL A 184 13.40 10.94 8.28
N ILE A 185 14.27 11.81 8.79
CA ILE A 185 13.86 13.02 9.53
C ILE A 185 13.09 13.98 8.63
N VAL A 186 13.61 14.27 7.44
CA VAL A 186 12.99 15.22 6.51
C VAL A 186 11.65 14.72 5.98
N VAL A 187 11.57 13.44 5.62
CA VAL A 187 10.31 12.83 5.17
C VAL A 187 9.29 12.79 6.30
N PHE A 188 9.72 12.56 7.55
CA PHE A 188 8.83 12.61 8.72
C PHE A 188 8.26 14.02 8.92
N ALA A 189 9.10 15.04 8.85
CA ALA A 189 8.65 16.44 8.94
C ALA A 189 7.65 16.77 7.83
N GLY A 190 7.93 16.36 6.59
CA GLY A 190 6.98 16.49 5.48
C GLY A 190 5.66 15.77 5.74
N PHE A 191 5.69 14.52 6.23
CA PHE A 191 4.50 13.76 6.62
C PHE A 191 3.65 14.51 7.66
N VAL A 192 4.27 15.05 8.72
CA VAL A 192 3.55 15.83 9.76
C VAL A 192 2.85 17.04 9.15
N LEU A 193 3.51 17.75 8.22
CA LEU A 193 2.95 18.93 7.57
C LEU A 193 1.82 18.62 6.59
N THR A 194 1.60 17.37 6.21
CA THR A 194 0.39 16.99 5.44
C THR A 194 -0.89 17.05 6.27
N GLN A 195 -0.79 17.17 7.60
CA GLN A 195 -1.92 17.25 8.55
C GLN A 195 -2.91 16.07 8.45
N THR A 196 -2.46 14.92 7.96
CA THR A 196 -3.31 13.71 7.83
C THR A 196 -3.26 12.87 9.10
N ARG A 197 -4.42 12.69 9.73
CA ARG A 197 -4.54 11.91 10.99
C ARG A 197 -4.48 10.40 10.75
N THR A 198 -4.97 9.93 9.60
CA THR A 198 -5.09 8.49 9.28
C THR A 198 -3.75 7.80 9.10
N GLY A 199 -2.73 8.49 8.58
CA GLY A 199 -1.38 7.92 8.44
C GLY A 199 -0.73 7.50 9.76
N TRP A 200 -1.12 8.11 10.89
CA TRP A 200 -0.62 7.73 12.22
C TRP A 200 -1.01 6.30 12.62
N MET A 201 -2.07 5.73 12.02
CA MET A 201 -2.52 4.37 12.29
C MET A 201 -1.48 3.30 11.93
N ALA A 202 -0.59 3.57 10.97
CA ALA A 202 0.46 2.62 10.57
C ALA A 202 1.74 2.69 11.42
N ILE A 203 1.93 3.78 12.19
CA ILE A 203 3.15 3.97 13.00
C ILE A 203 3.35 2.85 14.04
N PRO A 204 2.33 2.37 14.79
CA PRO A 204 2.52 1.26 15.71
C PRO A 204 3.05 -0.02 15.04
N LEU A 205 2.54 -0.34 13.84
CA LEU A 205 3.05 -1.44 13.03
C LEU A 205 4.51 -1.19 12.64
N PHE A 206 4.84 -0.01 12.14
CA PHE A 206 6.20 0.31 11.70
C PHE A 206 7.21 0.31 12.86
N LEU A 207 6.85 0.85 14.02
CA LEU A 207 7.67 0.76 15.23
C LEU A 207 7.88 -0.69 15.65
N PHE A 208 6.83 -1.51 15.61
CA PHE A 208 6.95 -2.94 15.90
C PHE A 208 7.93 -3.65 14.95
N LEU A 209 7.79 -3.43 13.64
CA LEU A 209 8.67 -4.02 12.64
C LEU A 209 10.13 -3.55 12.81
N ALA A 210 10.34 -2.27 13.12
CA ALA A 210 11.66 -1.70 13.43
C ALA A 210 12.30 -2.37 14.66
N MET A 211 11.54 -2.51 15.75
CA MET A 211 12.02 -3.19 16.96
C MET A 211 12.35 -4.64 16.67
N TRP A 212 11.48 -5.38 15.95
CA TRP A 212 11.77 -6.77 15.60
C TRP A 212 13.02 -6.90 14.70
N LEU A 213 13.20 -5.99 13.75
CA LEU A 213 14.36 -6.01 12.85
C LEU A 213 15.67 -5.72 13.61
N PHE A 214 15.74 -4.62 14.38
CA PHE A 214 16.99 -4.11 14.96
C PHE A 214 17.19 -4.43 16.44
N GLY A 215 16.11 -4.64 17.20
CA GLY A 215 16.14 -4.80 18.65
C GLY A 215 16.51 -6.21 19.14
N HIS A 216 16.88 -7.14 18.26
CA HIS A 216 17.27 -8.51 18.61
C HIS A 216 16.25 -9.25 19.50
N LEU A 217 14.96 -8.95 19.34
CA LEU A 217 13.91 -9.49 20.19
C LEU A 217 13.78 -11.00 20.02
N ARG A 218 13.96 -11.75 21.12
CA ARG A 218 13.70 -13.21 21.17
C ARG A 218 12.23 -13.55 20.95
N HIS A 219 11.30 -12.69 21.38
CA HIS A 219 9.85 -12.88 21.25
C HIS A 219 9.14 -11.61 20.75
N PRO A 220 9.24 -11.28 19.45
CA PRO A 220 8.72 -10.03 18.90
C PRO A 220 7.22 -9.86 19.12
N PHE A 221 6.40 -10.89 18.87
CA PHE A 221 4.96 -10.81 19.08
C PHE A 221 4.56 -10.57 20.55
N ARG A 222 5.35 -11.06 21.52
CA ARG A 222 5.13 -10.74 22.95
C ARG A 222 5.43 -9.28 23.23
N ALA A 223 6.51 -8.74 22.68
CA ALA A 223 6.82 -7.32 22.83
C ALA A 223 5.84 -6.41 22.10
N PHE A 224 5.26 -6.85 20.98
CA PHE A 224 4.14 -6.14 20.37
C PHE A 224 2.92 -6.12 21.28
N GLY A 225 2.58 -7.27 21.87
CA GLY A 225 1.52 -7.35 22.88
C GLY A 225 1.79 -6.43 24.07
N LEU A 226 3.05 -6.34 24.54
CA LEU A 226 3.46 -5.41 25.60
C LEU A 226 3.43 -3.94 25.16
N LEU A 227 3.78 -3.63 23.91
CA LEU A 227 3.67 -2.27 23.37
C LEU A 227 2.20 -1.86 23.24
N ILE A 228 1.35 -2.73 22.71
CA ILE A 228 -0.10 -2.50 22.67
C ILE A 228 -0.65 -2.36 24.09
N ALA A 229 -0.26 -3.22 25.02
CA ALA A 229 -0.67 -3.11 26.41
C ALA A 229 -0.16 -1.81 27.05
N GLY A 230 1.07 -1.40 26.76
CA GLY A 230 1.65 -0.13 27.23
C GLY A 230 0.92 1.09 26.66
N VAL A 231 0.59 1.08 25.37
CA VAL A 231 -0.25 2.11 24.74
C VAL A 231 -1.65 2.09 25.35
N ALA A 232 -2.25 0.92 25.57
CA ALA A 232 -3.56 0.79 26.21
C ALA A 232 -3.52 1.30 27.66
N ILE A 233 -2.44 1.06 28.40
CA ILE A 233 -2.22 1.60 29.75
C ILE A 233 -2.04 3.12 29.69
N LEU A 234 -1.27 3.67 28.74
CA LEU A 234 -1.12 5.11 28.56
C LEU A 234 -2.44 5.77 28.16
N VAL A 235 -3.26 5.10 27.34
CA VAL A 235 -4.62 5.54 27.01
C VAL A 235 -5.53 5.44 28.23
N ALA A 236 -5.43 4.40 29.05
CA ALA A 236 -6.21 4.24 30.28
C ALA A 236 -5.82 5.28 31.35
N ILE A 237 -4.52 5.55 31.54
CA ILE A 237 -4.02 6.63 32.40
C ILE A 237 -4.44 7.97 31.80
N GLY A 238 -4.32 8.15 30.49
CA GLY A 238 -4.84 9.29 29.77
C GLY A 238 -6.34 9.48 29.97
N SER A 239 -7.10 8.40 30.10
CA SER A 239 -8.53 8.44 30.37
C SER A 239 -8.87 8.92 31.78
N THR A 240 -7.92 9.13 32.69
CA THR A 240 -8.18 9.86 33.96
C THR A 240 -8.00 11.37 33.79
N ASN A 241 -7.38 11.82 32.70
CA ASN A 241 -7.26 13.23 32.34
C ASN A 241 -8.55 13.74 31.69
N GLN A 242 -9.10 14.82 32.23
CA GLN A 242 -10.35 15.42 31.77
C GLN A 242 -10.31 15.81 30.28
N ALA A 243 -9.17 16.32 29.78
CA ALA A 243 -9.05 16.71 28.38
C ALA A 243 -9.15 15.52 27.41
N LEU A 244 -8.60 14.36 27.80
CA LEU A 244 -8.69 13.14 27.00
C LEU A 244 -10.07 12.50 27.07
N ARG A 245 -10.74 12.51 28.24
CA ARG A 245 -12.15 12.11 28.35
C ARG A 245 -13.03 12.92 27.43
N THR A 246 -12.92 14.25 27.48
CA THR A 246 -13.71 15.15 26.63
C THR A 246 -13.45 14.90 25.14
N ARG A 247 -12.23 14.53 24.74
CA ARG A 247 -11.93 14.16 23.34
C ARG A 247 -12.56 12.84 22.90
N VAL A 248 -12.57 11.83 23.78
CA VAL A 248 -13.23 10.55 23.52
C VAL A 248 -14.75 10.74 23.46
N GLU A 249 -15.32 11.46 24.43
CA GLU A 249 -16.74 11.81 24.47
C GLU A 249 -17.15 12.63 23.24
N GLN A 250 -16.34 13.59 22.80
CA GLN A 250 -16.56 14.32 21.55
C GLN A 250 -16.60 13.37 20.35
N GLY A 251 -15.67 12.43 20.23
CA GLY A 251 -15.67 11.45 19.12
C GLY A 251 -16.90 10.53 19.14
N ILE A 252 -17.33 10.09 20.33
CA ILE A 252 -18.56 9.28 20.50
C ILE A 252 -19.79 10.11 20.14
N ASN A 253 -19.86 11.35 20.63
CA ASN A 253 -20.96 12.28 20.36
C ASN A 253 -21.02 12.64 18.87
N GLU A 254 -19.89 12.83 18.19
CA GLU A 254 -19.83 13.02 16.74
C GLU A 254 -20.39 11.80 15.99
N PHE A 255 -20.05 10.58 16.42
CA PHE A 255 -20.59 9.35 15.82
C PHE A 255 -22.09 9.19 16.06
N GLN A 256 -22.56 9.44 17.29
CA GLN A 256 -23.98 9.39 17.66
C GLN A 256 -24.79 10.50 16.99
N ALA A 257 -24.19 11.68 16.80
CA ALA A 257 -24.79 12.79 16.08
C ALA A 257 -25.03 12.46 14.60
N CYS A 258 -24.34 11.46 14.02
CA CYS A 258 -24.60 10.98 12.67
C CYS A 258 -25.65 9.85 12.61
N GLN A 259 -26.50 9.71 13.63
CA GLN A 259 -27.61 8.76 13.68
C GLN A 259 -28.96 9.48 13.81
N GLY A 260 -30.05 8.77 13.47
CA GLY A 260 -31.41 9.32 13.54
C GLY A 260 -31.61 10.49 12.58
N ALA A 261 -32.18 11.60 13.07
CA ALA A 261 -32.54 12.76 12.26
C ALA A 261 -31.34 13.45 11.58
N ASN A 262 -30.13 13.31 12.15
CA ASN A 262 -28.91 13.98 11.68
C ASN A 262 -28.01 13.02 10.88
N ALA A 263 -28.53 11.87 10.46
CA ALA A 263 -27.75 10.85 9.76
C ALA A 263 -27.13 11.34 8.46
N THR A 264 -27.73 12.36 7.83
CA THR A 264 -27.31 12.93 6.55
C THR A 264 -26.59 14.28 6.67
N GLU A 265 -26.12 14.65 7.87
CA GLU A 265 -25.31 15.86 8.07
C GLU A 265 -23.99 15.81 7.28
N ASP A 266 -23.56 16.96 6.74
CA ASP A 266 -22.40 17.05 5.85
C ASP A 266 -21.08 17.30 6.60
N THR A 267 -20.89 16.64 7.75
CA THR A 267 -19.60 16.63 8.46
C THR A 267 -18.71 15.49 7.95
N SER A 268 -17.38 15.64 8.04
CA SER A 268 -16.43 14.63 7.52
C SER A 268 -16.63 13.21 8.09
N VAL A 269 -17.12 13.09 9.33
CA VAL A 269 -17.45 11.80 9.96
C VAL A 269 -18.78 11.29 9.43
N CYS A 270 -19.82 12.14 9.41
CA CYS A 270 -21.15 11.74 8.93
C CYS A 270 -21.13 11.34 7.45
N ILE A 271 -20.40 12.06 6.59
CA ILE A 271 -20.24 11.72 5.17
C ILE A 271 -19.68 10.29 5.00
N ARG A 272 -18.63 9.93 5.76
CA ARG A 272 -18.07 8.57 5.71
C ARG A 272 -19.07 7.52 6.17
N LEU A 273 -19.85 7.80 7.21
CA LEU A 273 -20.89 6.89 7.69
C LEU A 273 -22.05 6.75 6.71
N GLN A 274 -22.47 7.82 6.04
CA GLN A 274 -23.44 7.77 4.93
C GLN A 274 -22.94 6.85 3.81
N LEU A 275 -21.69 7.07 3.35
CA LEU A 275 -21.07 6.23 2.33
C LEU A 275 -20.98 4.77 2.75
N TRP A 276 -20.61 4.48 4.01
CA TRP A 276 -20.48 3.12 4.51
C TRP A 276 -21.84 2.41 4.64
N ARG A 277 -22.88 3.12 5.07
CA ARG A 277 -24.26 2.58 5.11
C ARG A 277 -24.75 2.26 3.69
N ALA A 278 -24.64 3.21 2.76
CA ALA A 278 -25.01 2.98 1.37
C ALA A 278 -24.23 1.83 0.73
N THR A 279 -22.92 1.75 1.00
CA THR A 279 -22.07 0.66 0.50
C THR A 279 -22.45 -0.68 1.10
N SER A 280 -22.85 -0.71 2.38
CA SER A 280 -23.34 -1.94 3.02
C SER A 280 -24.63 -2.43 2.37
N GLU A 281 -25.57 -1.54 2.08
CA GLU A 281 -26.78 -1.89 1.32
C GLU A 281 -26.47 -2.39 -0.10
N MET A 282 -25.46 -1.83 -0.77
CA MET A 282 -25.01 -2.33 -2.08
C MET A 282 -24.42 -3.75 -1.98
N ILE A 283 -23.65 -4.02 -0.92
CA ILE A 283 -23.07 -5.36 -0.66
C ILE A 283 -24.16 -6.37 -0.33
N GLU A 284 -25.16 -5.98 0.46
CA GLU A 284 -26.31 -6.84 0.80
C GLU A 284 -27.19 -7.14 -0.41
N ALA A 285 -27.35 -6.18 -1.32
CA ALA A 285 -28.11 -6.37 -2.55
C ALA A 285 -27.40 -7.31 -3.55
N GLU A 286 -26.07 -7.18 -3.70
CA GLU A 286 -25.28 -7.96 -4.68
C GLU A 286 -24.03 -8.62 -4.05
N PRO A 287 -24.20 -9.58 -3.11
CA PRO A 287 -23.09 -10.06 -2.30
C PRO A 287 -22.07 -10.91 -3.09
N ILE A 288 -22.52 -11.66 -4.09
CA ILE A 288 -21.67 -12.64 -4.79
C ILE A 288 -20.78 -11.94 -5.83
N PHE A 289 -21.39 -11.15 -6.73
CA PHE A 289 -20.70 -10.53 -7.86
C PHE A 289 -20.52 -9.02 -7.70
N GLY A 290 -21.05 -8.39 -6.65
CA GLY A 290 -21.00 -6.95 -6.48
C GLY A 290 -21.73 -6.23 -7.60
N LEU A 291 -21.37 -4.98 -7.84
CA LEU A 291 -22.01 -4.15 -8.86
C LEU A 291 -21.51 -4.42 -10.29
N GLY A 292 -20.54 -5.31 -10.49
CA GLY A 292 -19.89 -5.52 -11.80
C GLY A 292 -18.65 -4.64 -12.02
N GLY A 293 -18.48 -3.58 -11.24
CA GLY A 293 -17.34 -2.68 -11.34
C GLY A 293 -17.52 -1.35 -10.62
N THR A 294 -16.43 -0.60 -10.53
CA THR A 294 -16.40 0.67 -9.79
C THR A 294 -17.26 1.77 -10.43
N ALA A 295 -17.52 1.69 -11.75
CA ALA A 295 -18.29 2.70 -12.47
C ALA A 295 -19.76 2.77 -12.05
N ARG A 296 -20.31 1.69 -11.47
CA ARG A 296 -21.70 1.65 -10.99
C ARG A 296 -21.89 2.21 -9.58
N PHE A 297 -20.81 2.53 -8.86
CA PHE A 297 -20.93 3.01 -7.49
C PHE A 297 -21.68 4.35 -7.39
N VAL A 298 -21.38 5.32 -8.26
CA VAL A 298 -22.03 6.64 -8.25
C VAL A 298 -23.54 6.54 -8.56
N PRO A 299 -23.99 5.88 -9.64
CA PRO A 299 -25.43 5.68 -9.88
C PRO A 299 -26.17 4.98 -8.73
N GLU A 300 -25.53 4.01 -8.09
CA GLU A 300 -26.10 3.29 -6.93
C GLU A 300 -26.16 4.18 -5.67
N LEU A 301 -25.24 5.13 -5.54
CA LEU A 301 -25.25 6.12 -4.47
C LEU A 301 -26.38 7.15 -4.69
N GLU A 302 -26.54 7.63 -5.92
CA GLU A 302 -27.62 8.55 -6.31
C GLU A 302 -29.02 7.95 -6.08
N ALA A 303 -29.21 6.66 -6.41
CA ALA A 303 -30.46 5.96 -6.17
C ALA A 303 -30.87 5.91 -4.69
N ARG A 304 -29.91 6.03 -3.77
CA ARG A 304 -30.10 5.98 -2.31
C ARG A 304 -30.34 7.34 -1.67
N VAL A 305 -30.38 8.41 -2.46
CA VAL A 305 -30.85 9.73 -2.01
C VAL A 305 -32.35 9.68 -1.68
N ALA A 306 -33.13 8.99 -2.51
CA ALA A 306 -34.59 8.90 -2.35
C ALA A 306 -35.01 8.17 -1.05
N THR A 307 -34.16 7.26 -0.55
CA THR A 307 -34.39 6.51 0.68
C THR A 307 -33.80 7.18 1.92
N GLY A 308 -33.16 8.35 1.77
CA GLY A 308 -32.58 9.12 2.88
C GLY A 308 -31.32 8.50 3.50
N VAL A 309 -30.72 7.50 2.85
CA VAL A 309 -29.49 6.84 3.32
C VAL A 309 -28.28 7.78 3.14
N VAL A 310 -28.33 8.61 2.11
CA VAL A 310 -27.26 9.54 1.69
C VAL A 310 -27.86 10.91 1.35
N SER A 311 -27.17 11.99 1.73
CA SER A 311 -27.54 13.36 1.37
C SER A 311 -27.32 13.61 -0.13
N PRO A 312 -28.08 14.53 -0.76
CA PRO A 312 -27.81 14.94 -2.14
C PRO A 312 -26.38 15.45 -2.35
N PHE A 313 -25.81 16.15 -1.36
CA PHE A 313 -24.44 16.62 -1.37
C PHE A 313 -23.45 15.45 -1.46
N VAL A 314 -23.62 14.44 -0.60
CA VAL A 314 -22.73 13.27 -0.61
C VAL A 314 -22.83 12.49 -1.91
N ALA A 315 -24.04 12.32 -2.45
CA ALA A 315 -24.23 11.60 -3.72
C ALA A 315 -23.60 12.32 -4.93
N GLN A 316 -23.56 13.66 -4.93
CA GLN A 316 -22.99 14.46 -6.01
C GLN A 316 -21.47 14.60 -5.93
N ASP A 317 -20.93 14.81 -4.73
CA ASP A 317 -19.51 15.16 -4.54
C ASP A 317 -18.61 13.97 -4.17
N PHE A 318 -19.19 12.80 -3.89
CA PHE A 318 -18.45 11.59 -3.52
C PHE A 318 -18.81 10.41 -4.42
N GLY A 319 -17.80 9.60 -4.74
CA GLY A 319 -17.95 8.44 -5.63
C GLY A 319 -17.24 7.18 -5.14
N GLU A 320 -16.92 7.13 -3.85
CA GLU A 320 -16.20 6.00 -3.25
C GLU A 320 -16.40 5.94 -1.73
N PRO A 321 -16.29 4.75 -1.10
CA PRO A 321 -16.48 4.59 0.35
C PRO A 321 -15.26 4.98 1.19
N HIS A 322 -14.16 5.40 0.57
CA HIS A 322 -12.86 5.64 1.23
C HIS A 322 -12.40 4.48 2.12
N ASN A 323 -12.64 3.25 1.66
CA ASN A 323 -12.18 2.02 2.31
C ASN A 323 -12.02 0.93 1.23
N ASP A 324 -10.80 0.40 1.07
CA ASP A 324 -10.48 -0.56 0.01
C ASP A 324 -11.36 -1.82 0.11
N MET A 325 -11.65 -2.32 1.32
CA MET A 325 -12.47 -3.51 1.51
C MET A 325 -13.92 -3.28 1.12
N LEU A 326 -14.52 -2.18 1.58
CA LEU A 326 -15.89 -1.81 1.20
C LEU A 326 -16.00 -1.59 -0.31
N GLN A 327 -15.01 -0.92 -0.92
CA GLN A 327 -14.98 -0.71 -2.37
C GLN A 327 -14.92 -2.05 -3.11
N MET A 328 -14.06 -2.98 -2.68
CA MET A 328 -13.88 -4.25 -3.37
C MET A 328 -15.08 -5.20 -3.20
N LEU A 329 -15.69 -5.23 -2.02
CA LEU A 329 -16.92 -5.98 -1.76
C LEU A 329 -18.08 -5.43 -2.57
N ALA A 330 -18.29 -4.10 -2.58
CA ALA A 330 -19.38 -3.52 -3.35
C ALA A 330 -19.14 -3.66 -4.86
N SER A 331 -17.91 -3.51 -5.35
CA SER A 331 -17.66 -3.53 -6.80
C SER A 331 -17.65 -4.95 -7.39
N TYR A 332 -17.12 -5.93 -6.66
CA TYR A 332 -16.83 -7.27 -7.19
C TYR A 332 -17.25 -8.42 -6.26
N GLY A 333 -18.06 -8.12 -5.24
CA GLY A 333 -18.63 -9.08 -4.31
C GLY A 333 -17.62 -9.73 -3.37
N LEU A 334 -18.03 -10.85 -2.77
CA LEU A 334 -17.20 -11.65 -1.86
C LEU A 334 -15.86 -12.07 -2.50
N LEU A 335 -15.84 -12.35 -3.80
CA LEU A 335 -14.60 -12.69 -4.50
C LEU A 335 -13.64 -11.50 -4.58
N GLY A 336 -14.16 -10.28 -4.72
CA GLY A 336 -13.40 -9.03 -4.65
C GLY A 336 -12.77 -8.80 -3.28
N GLY A 337 -13.56 -8.97 -2.22
CA GLY A 337 -13.07 -8.87 -0.84
C GLY A 337 -12.03 -9.95 -0.50
N LEU A 338 -12.23 -11.17 -0.99
CA LEU A 338 -11.24 -12.25 -0.88
C LEU A 338 -9.96 -11.91 -1.63
N ALA A 339 -10.06 -11.40 -2.88
CA ALA A 339 -8.91 -11.02 -3.67
C ALA A 339 -8.04 -9.97 -2.95
N LEU A 340 -8.67 -8.96 -2.33
CA LEU A 340 -7.97 -7.93 -1.57
C LEU A 340 -7.29 -8.51 -0.31
N THR A 341 -8.02 -9.35 0.44
CA THR A 341 -7.48 -10.07 1.60
C THR A 341 -6.24 -10.89 1.21
N LEU A 342 -6.33 -11.64 0.12
CA LEU A 342 -5.21 -12.45 -0.38
C LEU A 342 -4.03 -11.58 -0.84
N LEU A 343 -4.30 -10.46 -1.52
CA LEU A 343 -3.29 -9.50 -1.96
C LEU A 343 -2.49 -8.94 -0.78
N TYR A 344 -3.14 -8.65 0.35
CA TYR A 344 -2.46 -8.18 1.56
C TYR A 344 -1.74 -9.31 2.31
N PHE A 345 -2.46 -10.37 2.68
CA PHE A 345 -2.02 -11.25 3.76
C PHE A 345 -1.17 -12.43 3.30
N VAL A 346 -1.33 -12.91 2.07
CA VAL A 346 -0.49 -14.00 1.53
C VAL A 346 0.99 -13.57 1.44
N PRO A 347 1.34 -12.45 0.78
CA PRO A 347 2.73 -11.99 0.78
C PRO A 347 3.20 -11.53 2.17
N ALA A 348 2.35 -10.90 2.98
CA ALA A 348 2.70 -10.53 4.36
C ALA A 348 3.13 -11.76 5.19
N GLY A 349 2.40 -12.88 5.08
CA GLY A 349 2.75 -14.12 5.77
C GLY A 349 4.12 -14.66 5.37
N ILE A 350 4.52 -14.51 4.09
CA ILE A 350 5.85 -14.90 3.63
C ILE A 350 6.92 -13.98 4.21
N PHE A 351 6.71 -12.68 4.17
CA PHE A 351 7.66 -11.70 4.72
C PHE A 351 7.83 -11.86 6.23
N LEU A 352 6.75 -11.98 7.00
CA LEU A 352 6.81 -12.20 8.45
C LEU A 352 7.62 -13.45 8.81
N ARG A 353 7.44 -14.56 8.08
CA ARG A 353 8.24 -15.79 8.26
C ARG A 353 9.72 -15.59 7.91
N ARG A 354 10.05 -14.63 7.05
CA ARG A 354 11.42 -14.30 6.62
C ARG A 354 12.10 -13.27 7.53
N MET A 355 11.39 -12.61 8.44
CA MET A 355 11.97 -11.69 9.45
C MET A 355 12.66 -12.39 10.62
N THR A 356 12.54 -13.72 10.74
CA THR A 356 13.15 -14.50 11.83
C THR A 356 14.66 -14.34 11.91
N ALA A 357 15.22 -14.33 13.13
CA ALA A 357 16.66 -14.16 13.38
C ALA A 357 17.53 -15.27 12.77
N THR A 358 16.93 -16.40 12.37
CA THR A 358 17.60 -17.49 11.64
C THR A 358 18.00 -17.11 10.20
N ASN A 359 17.47 -16.01 9.67
CA ASN A 359 17.79 -15.57 8.32
C ASN A 359 18.87 -14.48 8.33
N PRO A 360 19.68 -14.37 7.26
CA PRO A 360 20.65 -13.29 7.11
C PRO A 360 19.99 -11.90 7.21
N GLU A 361 20.73 -10.93 7.74
CA GLU A 361 20.22 -9.57 7.95
C GLU A 361 19.61 -8.93 6.69
N PRO A 362 20.22 -8.99 5.48
CA PRO A 362 19.62 -8.39 4.28
C PRO A 362 18.25 -9.00 3.90
N VAL A 363 18.05 -10.29 4.19
CA VAL A 363 16.76 -10.97 3.96
C VAL A 363 15.72 -10.44 4.94
N ARG A 364 16.09 -10.29 6.21
CA ARG A 364 15.20 -9.75 7.26
C ARG A 364 14.84 -8.29 6.97
N VAL A 365 15.78 -7.49 6.48
CA VAL A 365 15.57 -6.10 6.05
C VAL A 365 14.54 -6.03 4.92
N ALA A 366 14.75 -6.79 3.84
CA ALA A 366 13.80 -6.84 2.73
C ALA A 366 12.42 -7.34 3.17
N ALA A 367 12.38 -8.31 4.09
CA ALA A 367 11.15 -8.83 4.65
C ALA A 367 10.41 -7.81 5.53
N ALA A 368 11.11 -7.01 6.32
CA ALA A 368 10.51 -5.92 7.09
C ALA A 368 9.88 -4.87 6.15
N MET A 369 10.61 -4.47 5.10
CA MET A 369 10.10 -3.58 4.05
C MET A 369 8.86 -4.17 3.36
N GLY A 370 8.88 -5.46 3.00
CA GLY A 370 7.76 -6.16 2.36
C GLY A 370 6.54 -6.29 3.27
N THR A 371 6.76 -6.52 4.56
CA THR A 371 5.69 -6.55 5.57
C THR A 371 5.07 -5.16 5.71
N ALA A 372 5.87 -4.10 5.73
CA ALA A 372 5.37 -2.74 5.76
C ALA A 372 4.62 -2.34 4.49
N LEU A 373 5.06 -2.77 3.30
CA LEU A 373 4.32 -2.57 2.06
C LEU A 373 2.94 -3.23 2.13
N THR A 374 2.89 -4.50 2.52
CA THR A 374 1.66 -5.31 2.49
C THR A 374 0.68 -4.91 3.60
N LEU A 375 1.10 -4.97 4.86
CA LEU A 375 0.26 -4.63 6.01
C LEU A 375 0.06 -3.11 6.16
N GLY A 376 1.03 -2.30 5.72
CA GLY A 376 0.85 -0.84 5.66
C GLY A 376 -0.26 -0.47 4.69
N PHE A 377 -0.28 -1.02 3.47
CA PHE A 377 -1.39 -0.81 2.53
C PHE A 377 -2.72 -1.30 3.09
N ALA A 378 -2.75 -2.41 3.83
CA ALA A 378 -3.97 -2.88 4.49
C ALA A 378 -4.49 -1.89 5.55
N ILE A 379 -3.60 -1.30 6.36
CA ILE A 379 -3.96 -0.29 7.37
C ILE A 379 -4.39 1.02 6.68
N PHE A 380 -3.65 1.49 5.69
CA PHE A 380 -3.98 2.69 4.92
C PHE A 380 -5.35 2.53 4.23
N GLY A 381 -5.61 1.36 3.67
CA GLY A 381 -6.86 0.96 3.00
C GLY A 381 -8.10 0.97 3.89
N LEU A 382 -7.97 1.08 5.22
CA LEU A 382 -9.12 1.22 6.13
C LEU A 382 -9.83 2.58 6.00
N THR A 383 -9.12 3.59 5.50
CA THR A 383 -9.59 4.99 5.52
C THR A 383 -9.32 5.75 4.22
N GLU A 384 -8.77 5.06 3.22
CA GLU A 384 -8.39 5.58 1.92
C GLU A 384 -8.47 4.46 0.88
N LEU A 385 -8.59 4.80 -0.41
CA LEU A 385 -8.51 3.81 -1.48
C LEU A 385 -7.08 3.72 -2.04
N MET A 386 -6.24 2.88 -1.44
CA MET A 386 -4.84 2.76 -1.87
C MET A 386 -4.74 2.21 -3.29
N PHE A 387 -5.69 1.38 -3.71
CA PHE A 387 -5.74 0.83 -5.06
C PHE A 387 -6.65 1.61 -6.02
N ARG A 388 -7.04 2.85 -5.69
CA ARG A 388 -7.82 3.72 -6.58
C ARG A 388 -7.10 4.05 -7.88
N SER A 389 -5.82 4.41 -7.82
CA SER A 389 -5.07 4.80 -9.02
C SER A 389 -4.33 3.60 -9.64
N MET A 390 -4.25 3.61 -10.98
CA MET A 390 -3.44 2.65 -11.72
C MET A 390 -1.95 2.73 -11.32
N HIS A 391 -1.49 3.92 -10.96
CA HIS A 391 -0.13 4.19 -10.52
C HIS A 391 0.21 3.48 -9.22
N ASN A 392 -0.69 3.50 -8.23
CA ASN A 392 -0.49 2.80 -6.96
C ASN A 392 -0.51 1.29 -7.12
N ILE A 393 -1.40 0.75 -7.97
CA ILE A 393 -1.44 -0.70 -8.25
C ILE A 393 -0.10 -1.13 -8.86
N SER A 394 0.37 -0.42 -9.87
CA SER A 394 1.66 -0.70 -10.52
C SER A 394 2.85 -0.58 -9.58
N LEU A 395 2.86 0.45 -8.74
CA LEU A 395 3.87 0.64 -7.69
C LEU A 395 3.87 -0.52 -6.71
N TYR A 396 2.71 -0.88 -6.17
CA TYR A 396 2.55 -1.97 -5.22
C TYR A 396 3.05 -3.30 -5.79
N VAL A 397 2.59 -3.67 -6.99
CA VAL A 397 2.97 -4.92 -7.65
C VAL A 397 4.48 -4.99 -7.91
N THR A 398 5.06 -3.88 -8.36
CA THR A 398 6.49 -3.80 -8.68
C THR A 398 7.35 -3.91 -7.41
N LEU A 399 6.99 -3.17 -6.36
CA LEU A 399 7.69 -3.23 -5.07
C LEU A 399 7.50 -4.59 -4.39
N LEU A 400 6.32 -5.19 -4.50
CA LEU A 400 6.04 -6.51 -3.96
C LEU A 400 6.98 -7.55 -4.60
N ALA A 401 7.08 -7.57 -5.94
CA ALA A 401 8.00 -8.44 -6.64
C ALA A 401 9.47 -8.18 -6.23
N TRP A 402 9.88 -6.91 -6.19
CA TRP A 402 11.24 -6.52 -5.79
C TRP A 402 11.61 -7.00 -4.38
N LEU A 403 10.76 -6.75 -3.38
CA LEU A 403 11.00 -7.13 -1.99
C LEU A 403 10.91 -8.65 -1.77
N LEU A 404 10.03 -9.32 -2.52
CA LEU A 404 9.92 -10.78 -2.45
C LEU A 404 11.18 -11.47 -2.97
N VAL A 405 11.81 -10.94 -4.02
CA VAL A 405 13.11 -11.41 -4.51
C VAL A 405 14.23 -11.13 -3.51
N LEU A 406 14.29 -9.92 -2.95
CA LEU A 406 15.36 -9.55 -2.00
C LEU A 406 15.28 -10.32 -0.67
N SER A 407 14.08 -10.77 -0.28
CA SER A 407 13.88 -11.59 0.91
C SER A 407 14.02 -13.11 0.65
N ASP A 408 14.40 -13.53 -0.55
CA ASP A 408 14.61 -14.95 -0.85
C ASP A 408 15.95 -15.46 -0.26
N LYS A 409 15.84 -16.37 0.71
CA LYS A 409 16.99 -16.99 1.40
C LYS A 409 17.91 -17.75 0.45
N LYS A 410 17.38 -18.35 -0.62
CA LYS A 410 18.21 -19.09 -1.59
C LYS A 410 19.17 -18.16 -2.34
N ARG A 411 18.85 -16.86 -2.37
CA ARG A 411 19.60 -15.85 -3.13
C ARG A 411 20.55 -15.04 -2.26
N SER A 412 20.43 -15.09 -0.93
CA SER A 412 21.33 -14.36 -0.03
C SER A 412 22.74 -14.92 0.03
N ALA A 413 22.96 -16.17 -0.41
CA ALA A 413 24.29 -16.78 -0.49
C ALA A 413 25.17 -16.19 -1.62
N TYR A 414 24.58 -15.44 -2.56
CA TYR A 414 25.26 -14.86 -3.72
C TYR A 414 25.46 -13.33 -3.59
N ALA A 415 25.27 -12.77 -2.39
CA ALA A 415 25.07 -11.33 -2.17
C ALA A 415 26.02 -10.71 -1.14
#